data_AF-A0AAD4EGQ7-F1
#
_entry.id   AF-A0AAD4EGQ7-F1
#
_cell.length_a   1.000
_cell.length_b   1.000
_cell.length_c   1.000
_cell.angle_alpha   90.00
_cell.angle_beta   90.00
_cell.angle_gamma   90.00
#
_symmetry.space_group_name_H-M   'P 1'
#
loop_
_entity.id
_entity.type
_entity.pdbx_description
1 polymer ?
#
loop_
_entity_poly.entity_id
_entity_poly.type
_entity_poly.pdbx_seq_one_letter_code
_entity_poly.pdbx_strand_id
1 'polypeptide(L)'
;MVALTSYSEDGTPRSTSTISLQVVHAELFEPHKPYEYCTPISRNIFRGDDDDMMPFIPYADDPTFDHVDHTLCYGSFAWQDDDYDPDLEVISLEAAYRLRTVHSLLYQDTDSTGVLPFKLFSTPGKPGLFTLSRRRDLLKWNGTTIPCPYSFPSSLPSHGILQHRLELTHALFCPNLNCIEPLCPVHVETNPVSPSRKQTIRLSELLKRVEHPCDAGCFLQSRTVEVLPRWSEDDIDSFKSILDIEPDMIPCDHAELCFKPCHEILYYRRLLYSDFDELQTECPNGERKGKSRSLEFQVSNAVLDTFHRNEPCHHSGPCDVLSDCLCFKNKAHCQRNCRCPGKCARRWKGCRCAKARDGMSCVKVKRCSCLKARRECDPELCVKCGFEDPETSTCGNSQIQQGHFKKLEVKESRWGAGVFILEPAKQGELIVEYVGELIYEMTFDSRGEVAEHLGRSYVFGLNNTLSLDSSRAGNMSRFINHSGSSGVGSETQCNCRAFARLVNGEHRIGIFAIMNIDAGSEILIDYGPVFFPDQKKNAEAS
;
A
#
# COMPACT_ATOMS: atom_id res chain seq x y z
N MET A 1 33.55 -23.28 -49.05
CA MET A 1 33.98 -22.28 -50.05
C MET A 1 32.78 -21.40 -50.35
N VAL A 2 32.89 -20.08 -50.19
CA VAL A 2 31.81 -19.14 -50.54
C VAL A 2 32.31 -18.22 -51.65
N ALA A 3 31.45 -18.02 -52.66
CA ALA A 3 31.72 -17.12 -53.77
C ALA A 3 31.32 -15.69 -53.37
N LEU A 4 32.27 -14.77 -53.40
CA LEU A 4 32.06 -13.34 -53.21
C LEU A 4 32.15 -12.65 -54.56
N THR A 5 31.02 -12.12 -55.01
CA THR A 5 30.93 -11.33 -56.24
C THR A 5 30.89 -9.86 -55.89
N SER A 6 31.87 -9.09 -56.37
CA SER A 6 31.88 -7.63 -56.27
C SER A 6 31.09 -7.03 -57.43
N TYR A 7 30.36 -5.96 -57.18
CA TYR A 7 29.57 -5.24 -58.19
C TYR A 7 30.08 -3.79 -58.31
N SER A 8 30.04 -3.21 -59.50
CA SER A 8 30.24 -1.76 -59.70
C SER A 8 28.98 -0.97 -59.34
N GLU A 9 29.10 0.36 -59.29
CA GLU A 9 27.99 1.28 -58.94
C GLU A 9 26.79 1.18 -59.88
N ASP A 10 26.98 0.68 -61.11
CA ASP A 10 25.93 0.40 -62.09
C ASP A 10 25.29 -1.00 -61.93
N GLY A 11 25.69 -1.75 -60.90
CA GLY A 11 25.16 -3.08 -60.60
C GLY A 11 25.75 -4.20 -61.47
N THR A 12 26.79 -3.95 -62.28
CA THR A 12 27.44 -5.01 -63.06
C THR A 12 28.48 -5.77 -62.23
N PRO A 13 28.54 -7.12 -62.29
CA PRO A 13 29.50 -7.88 -61.51
C PRO A 13 30.92 -7.68 -62.04
N ARG A 14 31.82 -7.15 -61.21
CA ARG A 14 33.21 -6.82 -61.54
C ARG A 14 34.16 -8.00 -61.41
N SER A 15 34.03 -8.79 -60.35
CA SER A 15 34.88 -9.96 -60.11
C SER A 15 34.20 -10.92 -59.14
N THR A 16 34.42 -12.22 -59.34
CA THR A 16 34.00 -13.26 -58.39
C THR A 16 35.25 -13.94 -57.85
N SER A 17 35.42 -13.91 -56.53
CA SER A 17 36.50 -14.59 -55.82
C SER A 17 35.91 -15.68 -54.93
N THR A 18 36.68 -16.74 -54.70
CA THR A 18 36.23 -17.84 -53.83
C THR A 18 37.10 -17.86 -52.59
N ILE A 19 36.47 -17.75 -51.42
CA ILE A 19 37.18 -17.78 -50.13
C ILE A 19 36.88 -19.10 -49.43
N SER A 20 37.92 -19.73 -48.88
CA SER A 20 37.77 -20.89 -48.01
C SER A 20 37.28 -20.43 -46.65
N LEU A 21 36.03 -20.76 -46.32
CA LEU A 21 35.54 -20.65 -44.95
C LEU A 21 36.13 -21.79 -44.13
N GLN A 22 36.80 -21.43 -43.04
CA GLN A 22 37.12 -22.37 -41.98
C GLN A 22 35.86 -22.53 -41.13
N VAL A 23 35.26 -23.72 -41.15
CA VAL A 23 34.17 -24.05 -40.23
C VAL A 23 34.79 -24.40 -38.88
N VAL A 24 34.65 -23.51 -37.91
CA VAL A 24 35.02 -23.79 -36.52
C VAL A 24 33.82 -24.44 -35.86
N HIS A 25 33.91 -25.73 -35.59
CA HIS A 25 32.93 -26.42 -34.76
C HIS A 25 33.19 -26.03 -33.31
N ALA A 26 32.34 -25.15 -32.76
CA ALA A 26 32.32 -24.87 -31.33
C ALA A 26 31.86 -26.13 -30.57
N GLU A 27 32.37 -26.31 -29.34
CA GLU A 27 31.82 -27.32 -28.44
C GLU A 27 30.33 -27.05 -28.19
N LEU A 28 29.53 -28.11 -28.19
CA LEU A 28 28.10 -28.02 -27.87
C LEU A 28 27.96 -27.63 -26.40
N PHE A 29 27.55 -26.39 -26.15
CA PHE A 29 27.18 -25.93 -24.82
C PHE A 29 25.74 -26.31 -24.54
N GLU A 30 25.48 -27.03 -23.45
CA GLU A 30 24.12 -27.25 -22.98
C GLU A 30 23.58 -25.94 -22.40
N PRO A 31 22.55 -25.33 -23.01
CA PRO A 31 21.99 -24.09 -22.49
C PRO A 31 21.35 -24.36 -21.13
N HIS A 32 21.49 -23.40 -20.21
CA HIS A 32 20.70 -23.42 -18.98
C HIS A 32 19.21 -23.36 -19.32
N LYS A 33 18.39 -23.94 -18.41
CA LYS A 33 16.94 -23.85 -18.52
C LYS A 33 16.50 -22.37 -18.56
N PRO A 34 15.50 -22.02 -19.40
CA PRO A 34 14.97 -20.65 -19.45
C PRO A 34 14.51 -20.18 -18.07
N TYR A 35 14.88 -18.95 -17.71
CA TYR A 35 14.39 -18.29 -16.51
C TYR A 35 13.99 -16.85 -16.84
N GLU A 36 12.99 -16.34 -16.15
CA GLU A 36 12.61 -14.92 -16.21
C GLU A 36 13.23 -14.17 -15.06
N TYR A 37 13.50 -12.88 -15.29
CA TYR A 37 13.87 -11.99 -14.20
C TYR A 37 12.72 -11.89 -13.20
N CYS A 38 13.06 -11.84 -11.92
CA CYS A 38 12.11 -11.60 -10.84
C CYS A 38 12.80 -10.69 -9.82
N THR A 39 12.20 -9.54 -9.54
CA THR A 39 12.72 -8.61 -8.53
C THR A 39 12.54 -9.23 -7.14
N PRO A 40 13.63 -9.43 -6.37
CA PRO A 40 13.52 -10.01 -5.03
C PRO A 40 12.81 -9.04 -4.08
N ILE A 41 11.75 -9.49 -3.42
CA ILE A 41 11.02 -8.74 -2.39
C ILE A 41 10.86 -9.59 -1.12
N SER A 42 10.84 -8.92 0.03
CA SER A 42 10.64 -9.56 1.35
C SER A 42 9.22 -9.43 1.88
N ARG A 43 8.41 -8.58 1.25
CA ARG A 43 7.01 -8.30 1.54
C ARG A 43 6.27 -8.09 0.23
N ASN A 44 4.95 -8.27 0.24
CA ASN A 44 4.11 -7.92 -0.91
C ASN A 44 4.30 -6.46 -1.30
N ILE A 45 4.06 -6.12 -2.56
CA ILE A 45 3.95 -4.75 -3.05
C ILE A 45 2.58 -4.57 -3.70
N PHE A 46 1.97 -3.40 -3.59
CA PHE A 46 0.71 -3.13 -4.27
C PHE A 46 0.97 -2.53 -5.65
N ARG A 47 0.44 -3.21 -6.67
CA ARG A 47 0.45 -2.76 -8.06
C ARG A 47 -0.94 -2.28 -8.48
N GLY A 48 -1.99 -3.02 -8.14
CA GLY A 48 -3.36 -2.73 -8.55
C GLY A 48 -3.59 -3.07 -10.02
N ASP A 49 -4.06 -2.10 -10.79
CA ASP A 49 -4.19 -2.21 -12.23
C ASP A 49 -2.83 -1.91 -12.90
N ASP A 50 -2.45 -2.69 -13.90
CA ASP A 50 -1.38 -2.29 -14.80
C ASP A 50 -1.79 -1.06 -15.60
N ASP A 51 -0.79 -0.32 -16.08
CA ASP A 51 -1.03 0.86 -16.91
C ASP A 51 -1.78 0.44 -18.20
N ASP A 52 -2.81 1.20 -18.57
CA ASP A 52 -3.58 1.00 -19.81
C ASP A 52 -2.74 1.25 -21.08
N MET A 53 -1.56 1.85 -20.89
CA MET A 53 -0.52 2.06 -21.87
C MET A 53 0.35 0.80 -22.01
N MET A 54 0.28 0.11 -23.15
CA MET A 54 1.16 -1.03 -23.39
C MET A 54 2.60 -0.57 -23.66
N PRO A 55 3.61 -0.99 -22.87
CA PRO A 55 4.99 -0.56 -23.06
C PRO A 55 5.67 -1.20 -24.28
N PHE A 56 5.33 -2.46 -24.58
CA PHE A 56 5.82 -3.23 -25.72
C PHE A 56 4.89 -4.42 -25.95
N ILE A 57 4.90 -4.97 -27.17
CA ILE A 57 4.15 -6.19 -27.50
C ILE A 57 4.99 -7.42 -27.07
N PRO A 58 4.54 -8.22 -26.09
CA PRO A 58 5.27 -9.42 -25.68
C PRO A 58 5.24 -10.47 -26.81
N TYR A 59 6.34 -11.21 -26.97
CA TYR A 59 6.45 -12.33 -27.93
C TYR A 59 5.98 -12.01 -29.35
N ALA A 60 6.19 -10.77 -29.83
CA ALA A 60 5.73 -10.32 -31.15
C ALA A 60 6.33 -11.13 -32.32
N ASP A 61 7.47 -11.78 -32.10
CA ASP A 61 8.17 -12.64 -33.04
C ASP A 61 7.77 -14.13 -32.92
N ASP A 62 6.99 -14.51 -31.91
CA ASP A 62 6.48 -15.87 -31.74
C ASP A 62 5.11 -16.02 -32.45
N PRO A 63 5.02 -16.80 -33.54
CA PRO A 63 3.77 -16.99 -34.27
C PRO A 63 2.70 -17.77 -33.48
N THR A 64 3.06 -18.35 -32.34
CA THR A 64 2.12 -19.08 -31.47
C THR A 64 1.47 -18.21 -30.39
N PHE A 65 1.95 -16.97 -30.22
CA PHE A 65 1.35 -15.99 -29.33
C PHE A 65 0.39 -15.08 -30.10
N ASP A 66 -0.88 -15.02 -29.68
CA ASP A 66 -1.86 -14.11 -30.27
C ASP A 66 -1.66 -12.69 -29.74
N HIS A 67 -0.60 -12.04 -30.22
CA HIS A 67 -0.29 -10.68 -29.84
C HIS A 67 -1.35 -9.68 -30.28
N VAL A 68 -2.18 -10.00 -31.29
CA VAL A 68 -3.25 -9.11 -31.76
C VAL A 68 -4.34 -9.04 -30.71
N ASP A 69 -4.81 -10.19 -30.22
CA ASP A 69 -5.80 -10.23 -29.14
C ASP A 69 -5.25 -9.56 -27.87
N HIS A 70 -4.00 -9.85 -27.51
CA HIS A 70 -3.33 -9.23 -26.36
C HIS A 70 -3.29 -7.70 -26.44
N THR A 71 -3.06 -7.14 -27.63
CA THR A 71 -3.05 -5.68 -27.80
C THR A 71 -4.42 -5.03 -27.52
N LEU A 72 -5.52 -5.77 -27.62
CA LEU A 72 -6.87 -5.27 -27.35
C LEU A 72 -7.16 -5.08 -25.86
N CYS A 73 -6.33 -5.66 -24.98
CA CYS A 73 -6.41 -5.44 -23.53
C CYS A 73 -5.93 -4.05 -23.09
N TYR A 74 -5.34 -3.26 -24.01
CA TYR A 74 -4.74 -1.97 -23.73
C TYR A 74 -5.40 -0.85 -24.54
N GLY A 75 -5.60 0.31 -23.92
CA GLY A 75 -6.19 1.49 -24.56
C GLY A 75 -5.29 2.12 -25.62
N SER A 76 -3.96 2.07 -25.44
CA SER A 76 -2.98 2.64 -26.36
C SER A 76 -1.56 2.10 -26.15
N PHE A 77 -0.63 2.50 -27.02
CA PHE A 77 0.76 2.05 -26.98
C PHE A 77 1.69 3.15 -26.48
N ALA A 78 2.64 2.81 -25.61
CA ALA A 78 3.55 3.78 -25.00
C ALA A 78 4.41 4.55 -26.01
N TRP A 79 4.68 3.97 -27.20
CA TRP A 79 5.41 4.65 -28.28
C TRP A 79 4.51 5.45 -29.23
N GLN A 80 3.19 5.41 -29.03
CA GLN A 80 2.21 6.23 -29.76
C GLN A 80 1.81 7.46 -28.95
N ASP A 81 1.69 7.31 -27.62
CA ASP A 81 1.42 8.42 -26.70
C ASP A 81 2.72 8.99 -26.11
N ASP A 82 3.56 9.56 -26.97
CA ASP A 82 4.63 10.46 -26.53
C ASP A 82 4.01 11.83 -26.18
N ASP A 83 3.31 11.90 -25.05
CA ASP A 83 2.56 13.08 -24.58
C ASP A 83 3.46 14.23 -24.06
N TYR A 84 4.76 14.21 -24.39
CA TYR A 84 5.69 15.29 -24.09
C TYR A 84 5.85 16.21 -25.29
N ASP A 85 4.89 17.13 -25.46
CA ASP A 85 5.02 18.25 -26.38
C ASP A 85 5.67 19.46 -25.65
N PRO A 86 6.99 19.68 -25.82
CA PRO A 86 7.68 20.81 -25.18
C PRO A 86 7.19 22.17 -25.71
N ASP A 87 6.60 22.23 -26.91
CA ASP A 87 6.02 23.46 -27.44
C ASP A 87 4.75 23.83 -26.66
N LEU A 88 3.89 22.84 -26.37
CA LEU A 88 2.69 23.04 -25.56
C LEU A 88 3.04 23.48 -24.13
N GLU A 89 4.11 22.95 -23.54
CA GLU A 89 4.61 23.38 -22.22
C GLU A 89 5.01 24.86 -22.22
N VAL A 90 5.79 25.29 -23.21
CA VAL A 90 6.25 26.69 -23.33
C VAL A 90 5.08 27.64 -23.61
N ILE A 91 4.15 27.24 -24.48
CA ILE A 91 2.92 28.01 -24.75
C ILE A 91 2.08 28.14 -23.48
N SER A 92 1.94 27.07 -22.71
CA SER A 92 1.16 27.07 -21.46
C SER A 92 1.80 27.95 -20.37
N LEU A 93 3.13 27.95 -20.25
CA LEU A 93 3.85 28.84 -19.34
C LEU A 93 3.67 30.32 -19.72
N GLU A 94 3.76 30.64 -21.00
CA GLU A 94 3.53 31.98 -21.51
C GLU A 94 2.07 32.41 -21.30
N ALA A 95 1.11 31.53 -21.59
CA ALA A 95 -0.31 31.80 -21.38
C ALA A 95 -0.58 32.09 -19.90
N ALA A 96 -0.09 31.25 -18.99
CA ALA A 96 -0.18 31.48 -17.56
C ALA A 96 0.44 32.83 -17.17
N TYR A 97 1.65 33.13 -17.65
CA TYR A 97 2.34 34.38 -17.38
C TYR A 97 1.55 35.61 -17.84
N ARG A 98 0.96 35.58 -19.04
CA ARG A 98 0.12 36.68 -19.57
C ARG A 98 -1.20 36.82 -18.82
N LEU A 99 -1.86 35.71 -18.47
CA LEU A 99 -3.07 35.75 -17.64
C LEU A 99 -2.78 36.43 -16.29
N ARG A 100 -1.60 36.18 -15.72
CA ARG A 100 -1.14 36.84 -14.50
C ARG A 100 -0.82 38.32 -14.70
N THR A 101 0.01 38.64 -15.69
CA THR A 101 0.63 39.97 -15.81
C THR A 101 -0.21 40.98 -16.58
N VAL A 102 -0.98 40.53 -17.57
CA VAL A 102 -1.84 41.39 -18.40
C VAL A 102 -3.26 41.44 -17.84
N HIS A 103 -3.77 40.33 -17.34
CA HIS A 103 -5.17 40.20 -16.90
C HIS A 103 -5.35 40.14 -15.38
N SER A 104 -4.26 40.25 -14.60
CA SER A 104 -4.28 40.25 -13.13
C SER A 104 -4.93 39.03 -12.49
N LEU A 105 -5.00 37.89 -13.19
CA LEU A 105 -5.53 36.64 -12.63
C LEU A 105 -4.51 35.98 -11.71
N LEU A 106 -4.97 35.37 -10.62
CA LEU A 106 -4.09 34.54 -9.79
C LEU A 106 -3.76 33.25 -10.55
N TYR A 107 -2.53 32.76 -10.39
CA TYR A 107 -2.14 31.47 -10.95
C TYR A 107 -2.98 30.34 -10.36
N GLN A 108 -3.33 30.42 -9.08
CA GLN A 108 -4.17 29.45 -8.37
C GLN A 108 -5.57 29.37 -8.98
N ASP A 109 -6.19 30.53 -9.25
CA ASP A 109 -7.51 30.59 -9.87
C ASP A 109 -7.45 29.98 -11.27
N THR A 110 -6.45 30.37 -12.06
CA THR A 110 -6.24 29.84 -13.42
C THR A 110 -6.08 28.31 -13.40
N ASP A 111 -5.25 27.78 -12.49
CA ASP A 111 -5.01 26.34 -12.38
C ASP A 111 -6.25 25.56 -11.88
N SER A 112 -7.06 26.19 -11.03
CA SER A 112 -8.32 25.62 -10.54
C SER A 112 -9.37 25.45 -11.63
N THR A 113 -9.39 26.33 -12.64
CA THR A 113 -10.34 26.24 -13.76
C THR A 113 -10.07 25.07 -14.70
N GLY A 114 -8.84 24.55 -14.74
CA GLY A 114 -8.44 23.51 -15.69
C GLY A 114 -8.42 23.99 -17.16
N VAL A 115 -8.36 25.30 -17.40
CA VAL A 115 -8.39 25.87 -18.76
C VAL A 115 -7.12 25.59 -19.57
N LEU A 116 -5.99 25.38 -18.89
CA LEU A 116 -4.71 25.04 -19.52
C LEU A 116 -4.55 23.51 -19.58
N PRO A 117 -3.85 22.98 -20.61
CA PRO A 117 -3.68 21.53 -20.79
C PRO A 117 -2.86 20.88 -19.66
N PHE A 118 -2.05 21.67 -18.95
CA PHE A 118 -1.24 21.20 -17.83
C PHE A 118 -1.65 21.87 -16.52
N LYS A 119 -1.54 21.12 -15.41
CA LYS A 119 -1.58 21.69 -14.08
C LYS A 119 -0.35 22.56 -13.84
N LEU A 120 -0.56 23.81 -13.45
CA LEU A 120 0.50 24.77 -13.18
C LEU A 120 1.27 24.40 -11.90
N PHE A 121 0.54 24.07 -10.84
CA PHE A 121 1.10 23.64 -9.56
C PHE A 121 1.21 22.11 -9.47
N SER A 122 2.22 21.61 -8.74
CA SER A 122 2.36 20.17 -8.53
C SER A 122 1.25 19.63 -7.65
N THR A 123 0.81 18.41 -7.96
CA THR A 123 -0.07 17.61 -7.12
C THR A 123 0.71 16.44 -6.51
N PRO A 124 0.25 15.79 -5.43
CA PRO A 124 0.92 14.63 -4.87
C PRO A 124 1.20 13.58 -5.96
N GLY A 125 2.47 13.23 -6.15
CA GLY A 125 2.91 12.24 -7.15
C GLY A 125 3.03 12.73 -8.59
N LYS A 126 2.54 13.93 -8.95
CA LYS A 126 2.65 14.48 -10.32
C LYS A 126 3.22 15.91 -10.32
N PRO A 127 4.42 16.13 -10.89
CA PRO A 127 5.01 17.46 -10.96
C PRO A 127 4.19 18.38 -11.86
N GLY A 128 3.89 19.59 -11.39
CA GLY A 128 3.21 20.61 -12.17
C GLY A 128 4.17 21.36 -13.09
N LEU A 129 3.62 22.08 -14.06
CA LEU A 129 4.36 22.75 -15.12
C LEU A 129 5.41 23.75 -14.57
N PHE A 130 5.11 24.47 -13.48
CA PHE A 130 6.08 25.37 -12.83
C PHE A 130 7.25 24.64 -12.17
N THR A 131 7.06 23.40 -11.75
CA THR A 131 8.14 22.58 -11.18
C THR A 131 8.99 21.96 -12.27
N LEU A 132 8.36 21.51 -13.36
CA LEU A 132 9.03 20.99 -14.55
C LEU A 132 9.90 22.08 -15.20
N SER A 133 9.38 23.29 -15.38
CA SER A 133 10.11 24.42 -15.98
C SER A 133 11.37 24.84 -15.25
N ARG A 134 11.50 24.47 -13.95
CA ARG A 134 12.69 24.74 -13.13
C ARG A 134 13.70 23.59 -13.12
N ARG A 135 13.26 22.39 -13.47
CA ARG A 135 14.07 21.15 -13.47
C ARG A 135 14.54 20.74 -14.85
N ARG A 136 14.02 21.38 -15.91
CA ARG A 136 14.30 21.10 -17.31
C ARG A 136 14.66 22.38 -18.04
N ASP A 137 15.49 22.24 -19.06
CA ASP A 137 15.75 23.32 -20.00
C ASP A 137 14.53 23.46 -20.93
N LEU A 138 13.97 24.67 -20.99
CA LEU A 138 12.87 24.98 -21.91
C LEU A 138 13.41 25.38 -23.29
N LEU A 139 12.61 25.11 -24.32
CA LEU A 139 12.87 25.60 -25.66
C LEU A 139 12.93 27.14 -25.67
N LYS A 140 13.95 27.68 -26.32
CA LYS A 140 14.04 29.13 -26.54
C LYS A 140 13.01 29.54 -27.58
N TRP A 141 11.92 30.14 -27.12
CA TRP A 141 10.86 30.62 -27.99
C TRP A 141 10.96 32.12 -28.22
N ASN A 142 11.17 32.53 -29.48
CA ASN A 142 11.32 33.94 -29.86
C ASN A 142 10.06 34.81 -29.56
N GLY A 143 8.89 34.18 -29.39
CA GLY A 143 7.62 34.85 -29.08
C GLY A 143 7.33 35.00 -27.57
N THR A 144 8.25 34.56 -26.71
CA THR A 144 8.06 34.65 -25.25
C THR A 144 8.07 36.09 -24.76
N THR A 145 7.12 36.44 -23.88
CA THR A 145 7.12 37.72 -23.14
C THR A 145 7.56 37.56 -21.70
N ILE A 146 7.87 36.33 -21.28
CA ILE A 146 8.45 36.04 -19.97
C ILE A 146 9.86 36.65 -19.91
N PRO A 147 10.14 37.58 -18.99
CA PRO A 147 11.46 38.18 -18.86
C PRO A 147 12.48 37.16 -18.34
N CYS A 148 13.73 37.29 -18.75
CA CYS A 148 14.82 36.50 -18.19
C CYS A 148 15.65 37.38 -17.22
N PRO A 149 15.72 37.09 -15.91
CA PRO A 149 15.14 35.93 -15.22
C PRO A 149 13.70 36.18 -14.70
N TYR A 150 12.82 35.20 -14.90
CA TYR A 150 11.52 35.13 -14.25
C TYR A 150 11.39 33.79 -13.54
N SER A 151 11.04 33.81 -12.25
CA SER A 151 10.79 32.59 -11.49
C SER A 151 9.30 32.41 -11.29
N PHE A 152 8.76 31.34 -11.85
CA PHE A 152 7.41 30.90 -11.54
C PHE A 152 7.28 30.48 -10.06
N PRO A 153 6.10 30.67 -9.44
CA PRO A 153 5.89 30.29 -8.06
C PRO A 153 6.02 28.78 -7.88
N SER A 154 6.65 28.35 -6.79
CA SER A 154 6.65 26.93 -6.43
C SER A 154 5.34 26.53 -5.76
N SER A 155 4.85 25.34 -6.08
CA SER A 155 3.80 24.66 -5.31
C SER A 155 4.30 24.13 -3.97
N LEU A 156 5.62 24.16 -3.71
CA LEU A 156 6.12 24.06 -2.34
C LEU A 156 5.60 25.29 -1.61
N PRO A 157 4.66 25.12 -0.66
CA PRO A 157 4.07 26.24 0.06
C PRO A 157 5.19 27.03 0.75
N SER A 158 4.92 28.29 1.10
CA SER A 158 5.78 28.91 2.11
C SER A 158 5.86 27.95 3.29
N HIS A 159 7.05 27.73 3.84
CA HIS A 159 7.24 26.88 5.01
C HIS A 159 6.48 27.39 6.27
N GLY A 160 5.63 28.41 6.15
CA GLY A 160 4.95 29.11 7.25
C GLY A 160 3.75 28.38 7.85
N ILE A 161 2.90 27.72 7.04
CA ILE A 161 1.64 27.14 7.56
C ILE A 161 1.85 25.69 8.03
N LEU A 162 1.73 25.46 9.34
CA LEU A 162 1.92 24.14 9.97
C LEU A 162 0.98 23.07 9.40
N GLN A 163 -0.31 23.37 9.21
CA GLN A 163 -1.29 22.43 8.66
C GLN A 163 -0.83 21.82 7.32
N HIS A 164 -0.35 22.64 6.38
CA HIS A 164 0.15 22.17 5.08
C HIS A 164 1.42 21.33 5.23
N ARG A 165 2.32 21.71 6.14
CA ARG A 165 3.53 20.91 6.43
C ARG A 165 3.16 19.54 6.96
N LEU A 166 2.15 19.46 7.84
CA LEU A 166 1.62 18.21 8.34
C LEU A 166 1.00 17.40 7.20
N GLU A 167 0.20 18.01 6.32
CA GLU A 167 -0.42 17.31 5.18
C GLU A 167 0.62 16.69 4.25
N LEU A 168 1.64 17.46 3.86
CA LEU A 168 2.74 16.97 3.02
C LEU A 168 3.56 15.88 3.70
N THR A 169 3.89 16.07 4.98
CA THR A 169 4.73 15.13 5.73
C THR A 169 3.98 13.84 6.02
N HIS A 170 2.73 13.94 6.45
CA HIS A 170 1.90 12.80 6.84
C HIS A 170 1.54 11.93 5.62
N ALA A 171 1.39 12.53 4.44
CA ALA A 171 1.22 11.80 3.18
C ALA A 171 2.42 10.92 2.81
N LEU A 172 3.62 11.19 3.34
CA LEU A 172 4.79 10.32 3.14
C LEU A 172 4.76 9.09 4.05
N PHE A 173 4.04 9.14 5.17
CA PHE A 173 3.98 8.05 6.13
C PHE A 173 2.81 7.12 5.84
N CYS A 174 3.06 5.83 5.97
CA CYS A 174 2.05 4.80 5.80
C CYS A 174 0.86 4.98 6.77
N PRO A 175 -0.41 4.90 6.29
CA PRO A 175 -1.59 5.00 7.15
C PRO A 175 -1.84 3.73 7.99
N ASN A 176 -1.19 2.61 7.66
CA ASN A 176 -1.28 1.39 8.45
C ASN A 176 -0.41 1.53 9.70
N LEU A 177 -1.03 1.50 10.88
CA LEU A 177 -0.34 1.65 12.17
C LEU A 177 0.69 0.55 12.47
N ASN A 178 0.65 -0.56 11.74
CA ASN A 178 1.64 -1.63 11.85
C ASN A 178 2.80 -1.47 10.84
N CYS A 179 2.82 -0.38 10.07
CA CYS A 179 3.83 -0.09 9.06
C CYS A 179 4.41 1.30 9.29
N ILE A 180 5.71 1.36 9.57
CA ILE A 180 6.45 2.63 9.78
C ILE A 180 7.25 3.05 8.54
N GLU A 181 7.09 2.33 7.42
CA GLU A 181 7.82 2.59 6.19
C GLU A 181 7.28 3.86 5.50
N PRO A 182 8.14 4.87 5.25
CA PRO A 182 7.76 6.01 4.43
C PRO A 182 7.63 5.57 2.96
N LEU A 183 6.69 6.16 2.22
CA LEU A 183 6.39 5.81 0.82
C LEU A 183 6.13 4.31 0.66
N CYS A 184 5.38 3.73 1.61
CA CYS A 184 5.12 2.30 1.67
C CYS A 184 4.55 1.79 0.33
N PRO A 185 5.20 0.80 -0.33
CA PRO A 185 4.73 0.28 -1.60
C PRO A 185 3.50 -0.62 -1.45
N VAL A 186 3.06 -0.93 -0.23
CA VAL A 186 1.97 -1.87 0.05
C VAL A 186 0.67 -1.16 0.34
N HIS A 187 0.72 -0.13 1.20
CA HIS A 187 -0.44 0.63 1.63
C HIS A 187 -0.44 1.97 0.91
N VAL A 188 -1.07 1.99 -0.25
CA VAL A 188 -1.19 3.18 -1.09
C VAL A 188 -2.37 4.08 -0.69
N GLU A 189 -3.09 3.75 0.39
CA GLU A 189 -4.14 4.63 0.89
C GLU A 189 -3.54 5.97 1.32
N THR A 190 -4.31 7.04 1.13
CA THR A 190 -3.88 8.34 1.63
C THR A 190 -3.90 8.33 3.16
N ASN A 191 -2.90 8.96 3.77
CA ASN A 191 -2.86 9.20 5.20
C ASN A 191 -3.26 10.66 5.47
N PRO A 192 -4.56 11.01 5.44
CA PRO A 192 -4.97 12.39 5.64
C PRO A 192 -4.62 12.83 7.06
N VAL A 193 -4.22 14.10 7.20
CA VAL A 193 -4.13 14.72 8.52
C VAL A 193 -5.51 14.64 9.18
N SER A 194 -5.50 14.47 10.50
CA SER A 194 -6.76 14.39 11.25
C SER A 194 -7.59 15.65 10.96
N PRO A 195 -8.87 15.52 10.60
CA PRO A 195 -9.73 16.69 10.43
C PRO A 195 -9.86 17.42 11.76
N SER A 196 -10.20 18.71 11.69
CA SER A 196 -10.39 19.53 12.87
C SER A 196 -11.43 18.90 13.80
N ARG A 197 -11.08 18.77 15.08
CA ARG A 197 -11.98 18.29 16.11
C ARG A 197 -12.69 19.48 16.74
N LYS A 198 -13.94 19.27 17.12
CA LYS A 198 -14.65 20.23 17.97
C LYS A 198 -14.29 19.99 19.44
N GLN A 199 -14.27 21.08 20.21
CA GLN A 199 -14.04 21.02 21.64
C GLN A 199 -15.13 20.18 22.32
N THR A 200 -14.73 19.24 23.19
CA THR A 200 -15.68 18.41 23.96
C THR A 200 -15.89 18.92 25.37
N ILE A 201 -14.94 19.71 25.90
CA ILE A 201 -14.96 20.21 27.27
C ILE A 201 -14.96 21.74 27.26
N ARG A 202 -15.81 22.39 28.06
CA ARG A 202 -15.82 23.87 28.14
C ARG A 202 -14.46 24.38 28.59
N LEU A 203 -14.02 25.53 28.07
CA LEU A 203 -12.76 26.15 28.48
C LEU A 203 -12.69 26.33 30.01
N SER A 204 -13.77 26.76 30.66
CA SER A 204 -13.82 26.90 32.12
C SER A 204 -13.62 25.59 32.90
N GLU A 205 -13.97 24.44 32.32
CA GLU A 205 -13.73 23.13 32.90
C GLU A 205 -12.32 22.62 32.58
N LEU A 206 -11.85 22.88 31.36
CA LEU A 206 -10.48 22.57 30.94
C LEU A 206 -9.45 23.27 31.82
N LEU A 207 -9.65 24.55 32.14
CA LEU A 207 -8.75 25.31 33.02
C LEU A 207 -8.69 24.77 34.45
N LYS A 208 -9.77 24.14 34.95
CA LYS A 208 -9.78 23.53 36.30
C LYS A 208 -8.92 22.28 36.40
N ARG A 209 -8.51 21.68 35.27
CA ARG A 209 -7.60 20.52 35.26
C ARG A 209 -6.16 20.90 35.60
N VAL A 210 -5.82 22.18 35.60
CA VAL A 210 -4.49 22.67 35.94
C VAL A 210 -4.46 23.00 37.44
N GLU A 211 -3.87 22.10 38.23
CA GLU A 211 -3.77 22.27 39.69
C GLU A 211 -2.53 23.07 40.11
N HIS A 212 -1.47 23.04 39.30
CA HIS A 212 -0.17 23.65 39.61
C HIS A 212 0.32 24.52 38.46
N PRO A 213 0.98 25.66 38.75
CA PRO A 213 1.53 26.54 37.72
C PRO A 213 2.69 25.86 36.99
N CYS A 214 2.75 25.97 35.65
CA CYS A 214 3.86 25.42 34.86
C CYS A 214 5.16 26.20 35.04
N ASP A 215 5.07 27.51 35.28
CA ASP A 215 6.18 28.41 35.54
C ASP A 215 5.70 29.68 36.28
N ALA A 216 6.62 30.63 36.52
CA ALA A 216 6.31 31.91 37.15
C ALA A 216 5.38 32.82 36.30
N GLY A 217 5.27 32.54 35.01
CA GLY A 217 4.41 33.26 34.05
C GLY A 217 3.07 32.57 33.82
N CYS A 218 2.70 31.57 34.63
CA CYS A 218 1.55 30.76 34.35
C CYS A 218 0.24 31.56 34.40
N PHE A 219 -0.74 31.19 33.58
CA PHE A 219 -2.09 31.80 33.60
C PHE A 219 -2.78 31.70 34.98
N LEU A 220 -2.40 30.73 35.82
CA LEU A 220 -2.90 30.62 37.20
C LEU A 220 -2.38 31.74 38.11
N GLN A 221 -1.22 32.30 37.79
CA GLN A 221 -0.55 33.35 38.56
C GLN A 221 -0.73 34.73 37.91
N SER A 222 -0.86 34.77 36.59
CA SER A 222 -1.04 35.98 35.80
C SER A 222 -2.50 36.46 35.87
N ARG A 223 -2.76 37.50 36.69
CA ARG A 223 -4.11 38.04 36.91
C ARG A 223 -4.55 39.04 35.82
N THR A 224 -3.62 39.58 35.04
CA THR A 224 -3.88 40.56 33.97
C THR A 224 -2.71 40.61 33.00
N VAL A 225 -3.00 40.52 31.71
CA VAL A 225 -2.02 40.75 30.64
C VAL A 225 -1.88 42.28 30.49
N GLU A 226 -0.88 42.89 31.13
CA GLU A 226 -0.64 44.35 31.04
C GLU A 226 -0.22 44.78 29.62
N VAL A 227 0.34 43.86 28.83
CA VAL A 227 0.81 44.09 27.46
C VAL A 227 0.26 43.01 26.54
N LEU A 228 -0.52 43.40 25.53
CA LEU A 228 -1.06 42.46 24.54
C LEU A 228 0.07 41.66 23.87
N PRO A 229 -0.01 40.32 23.83
CA PRO A 229 1.05 39.52 23.24
C PRO A 229 1.05 39.73 21.73
N ARG A 230 2.23 39.94 21.16
CA ARG A 230 2.42 40.16 19.72
C ARG A 230 3.00 38.91 19.08
N TRP A 231 2.13 38.06 18.52
CA TRP A 231 2.55 36.89 17.76
C TRP A 231 2.60 37.23 16.27
N SER A 232 3.47 36.54 15.53
CA SER A 232 3.44 36.60 14.06
C SER A 232 2.18 35.90 13.54
N GLU A 233 1.80 36.17 12.28
CA GLU A 233 0.72 35.42 11.62
C GLU A 233 1.03 33.92 11.59
N ASP A 234 2.29 33.54 11.31
CA ASP A 234 2.75 32.15 11.31
C ASP A 234 2.59 31.46 12.68
N ASP A 235 2.87 32.17 13.79
CA ASP A 235 2.71 31.66 15.15
C ASP A 235 1.22 31.42 15.48
N ILE A 236 0.35 32.35 15.06
CA ILE A 236 -1.10 32.25 15.27
C ILE A 236 -1.68 31.08 14.45
N ASP A 237 -1.25 30.93 13.20
CA ASP A 237 -1.68 29.84 12.32
C ASP A 237 -1.18 28.48 12.80
N SER A 238 0.06 28.40 13.30
CA SER A 238 0.61 27.19 13.89
C SER A 238 -0.16 26.79 15.15
N PHE A 239 -0.44 27.75 16.03
CA PHE A 239 -1.25 27.54 17.22
C PHE A 239 -2.67 27.08 16.88
N LYS A 240 -3.31 27.72 15.90
CA LYS A 240 -4.63 27.31 15.41
C LYS A 240 -4.61 25.87 14.89
N SER A 241 -3.58 25.50 14.12
CA SER A 241 -3.45 24.15 13.56
C SER A 241 -3.34 23.08 14.66
N ILE A 242 -2.54 23.32 15.71
CA ILE A 242 -2.42 22.40 16.85
C ILE A 242 -3.74 22.33 17.62
N LEU A 243 -4.40 23.48 17.81
CA LEU A 243 -5.69 23.57 18.50
C LEU A 243 -6.80 22.82 17.76
N ASP A 244 -6.82 22.90 16.44
CA ASP A 244 -7.80 22.20 15.60
C ASP A 244 -7.60 20.67 15.68
N ILE A 245 -6.36 20.20 15.87
CA ILE A 245 -6.05 18.76 16.03
C ILE A 245 -6.43 18.27 17.43
N GLU A 246 -6.08 19.02 18.47
CA GLU A 246 -6.31 18.67 19.87
C GLU A 246 -6.95 19.84 20.65
N PRO A 247 -8.28 20.05 20.47
CA PRO A 247 -8.97 21.19 21.05
C PRO A 247 -9.01 21.11 22.58
N ASP A 248 -8.99 19.92 23.19
CA ASP A 248 -9.09 19.76 24.63
C ASP A 248 -7.73 19.73 25.35
N MET A 249 -6.66 20.18 24.69
CA MET A 249 -5.34 20.37 25.30
C MET A 249 -5.32 21.55 26.28
N ILE A 250 -4.79 21.35 27.48
CA ILE A 250 -4.67 22.43 28.47
C ILE A 250 -3.66 23.50 28.00
N PRO A 251 -3.82 24.78 28.37
CA PRO A 251 -2.92 25.85 27.93
C PRO A 251 -1.44 25.64 28.27
N CYS A 252 -1.15 24.96 29.39
CA CYS A 252 0.23 24.67 29.80
C CYS A 252 0.93 23.69 28.85
N ASP A 253 0.28 22.59 28.46
CA ASP A 253 0.86 21.62 27.52
C ASP A 253 0.99 22.23 26.13
N HIS A 254 0.01 23.06 25.73
CA HIS A 254 0.04 23.72 24.44
C HIS A 254 1.15 24.79 24.35
N ALA A 255 1.50 25.42 25.48
CA ALA A 255 2.62 26.34 25.60
C ALA A 255 3.95 25.69 25.23
N GLU A 256 4.16 24.43 25.64
CA GLU A 256 5.36 23.67 25.33
C GLU A 256 5.46 23.38 23.82
N LEU A 257 4.36 22.99 23.18
CA LEU A 257 4.33 22.72 21.74
C LEU A 257 4.54 23.98 20.88
N CYS A 258 3.98 25.11 21.30
CA CYS A 258 4.09 26.37 20.57
C CYS A 258 5.37 27.14 20.90
N PHE A 259 6.13 26.73 21.92
CA PHE A 259 7.25 27.50 22.48
C PHE A 259 6.85 28.95 22.84
N LYS A 260 5.65 29.11 23.43
CA LYS A 260 5.08 30.40 23.87
C LYS A 260 4.65 30.34 25.33
N PRO A 261 4.60 31.46 26.07
CA PRO A 261 4.10 31.44 27.44
C PRO A 261 2.62 31.00 27.53
N CYS A 262 2.26 30.20 28.53
CA CYS A 262 0.92 29.61 28.61
C CYS A 262 -0.21 30.64 28.84
N HIS A 263 0.11 31.80 29.43
CA HIS A 263 -0.86 32.89 29.58
C HIS A 263 -1.18 33.57 28.25
N GLU A 264 -0.22 33.66 27.32
CA GLU A 264 -0.42 34.17 25.96
C GLU A 264 -1.22 33.17 25.12
N ILE A 265 -0.93 31.88 25.27
CA ILE A 265 -1.71 30.78 24.69
C ILE A 265 -3.18 30.89 25.09
N LEU A 266 -3.47 31.11 26.39
CA LEU A 266 -4.83 31.28 26.88
C LEU A 266 -5.51 32.52 26.27
N TYR A 267 -4.77 33.61 26.09
CA TYR A 267 -5.26 34.82 25.43
C TYR A 267 -5.68 34.54 23.98
N TYR A 268 -4.79 33.98 23.15
CA TYR A 268 -5.10 33.65 21.75
C TYR A 268 -6.17 32.57 21.62
N ARG A 269 -6.22 31.61 22.55
CA ARG A 269 -7.28 30.60 22.58
C ARG A 269 -8.66 31.23 22.69
N ARG A 270 -8.85 32.19 23.60
CA ARG A 270 -10.12 32.91 23.77
C ARG A 270 -10.47 33.78 22.55
N LEU A 271 -9.47 34.27 21.83
CA LEU A 271 -9.64 35.06 20.63
C LEU A 271 -10.10 34.20 19.44
N LEU A 272 -9.47 33.03 19.26
CA LEU A 272 -9.76 32.13 18.13
C LEU A 272 -11.00 31.27 18.36
N TYR A 273 -11.25 30.84 19.59
CA TYR A 273 -12.39 30.02 19.99
C TYR A 273 -13.23 30.81 20.98
N SER A 274 -14.33 31.40 20.49
CA SER A 274 -15.30 32.05 21.38
C SER A 274 -16.05 30.99 22.19
N ASP A 275 -16.34 31.27 23.47
CA ASP A 275 -17.08 30.36 24.38
C ASP A 275 -18.52 30.01 23.89
N PHE A 276 -18.95 30.50 22.72
CA PHE A 276 -20.24 30.26 22.09
C PHE A 276 -20.25 29.09 21.09
N ASP A 277 -19.11 28.45 20.81
CA ASP A 277 -19.12 27.25 19.96
C ASP A 277 -19.84 26.10 20.65
N GLU A 278 -20.87 25.56 19.99
CA GLU A 278 -21.67 24.44 20.48
C GLU A 278 -20.75 23.26 20.82
N LEU A 279 -20.63 22.94 22.12
CA LEU A 279 -20.02 21.68 22.57
C LEU A 279 -20.62 20.56 21.73
N GLN A 280 -19.78 19.66 21.23
CA GLN A 280 -20.31 18.37 20.83
C GLN A 280 -20.91 17.74 22.08
N THR A 281 -22.24 17.75 22.15
CA THR A 281 -22.94 16.77 22.94
C THR A 281 -22.50 15.44 22.37
N GLU A 282 -21.60 14.74 23.07
CA GLU A 282 -21.69 13.29 23.03
C GLU A 282 -23.17 13.01 23.23
N CYS A 283 -23.82 12.39 22.23
CA CYS A 283 -25.14 11.83 22.48
C CYS A 283 -25.00 11.13 23.81
N PRO A 284 -25.79 11.50 24.85
CA PRO A 284 -25.80 10.71 26.04
C PRO A 284 -25.96 9.27 25.56
N ASN A 285 -25.23 8.34 26.16
CA ASN A 285 -25.72 6.97 26.24
C ASN A 285 -27.03 7.03 27.05
N GLY A 286 -28.03 7.73 26.53
CA GLY A 286 -29.40 7.70 26.95
C GLY A 286 -29.79 6.29 26.62
N GLU A 287 -30.05 5.56 27.69
CA GLU A 287 -30.83 4.35 27.69
C GLU A 287 -32.13 4.61 26.91
N ARG A 288 -32.06 4.56 25.57
CA ARG A 288 -33.22 4.18 24.78
C ARG A 288 -33.43 2.73 25.14
N LYS A 289 -34.29 2.48 26.13
CA LYS A 289 -34.99 1.21 26.36
C LYS A 289 -35.93 0.91 25.17
N GLY A 290 -35.42 1.00 23.94
CA GLY A 290 -35.85 0.15 22.86
C GLY A 290 -34.92 -1.06 22.90
N LYS A 291 -35.44 -2.27 22.68
CA LYS A 291 -34.62 -3.48 22.58
C LYS A 291 -33.56 -3.25 21.49
N SER A 292 -32.38 -2.75 21.88
CA SER A 292 -31.20 -2.74 21.02
C SER A 292 -30.91 -4.20 20.79
N ARG A 293 -31.36 -4.72 19.64
CA ARG A 293 -30.81 -5.97 19.11
C ARG A 293 -29.32 -5.72 19.12
N SER A 294 -28.62 -6.44 19.99
CA SER A 294 -27.18 -6.55 20.02
C SER A 294 -26.67 -6.41 18.58
N LEU A 295 -26.06 -5.27 18.25
CA LEU A 295 -25.33 -5.06 16.99
C LEU A 295 -24.01 -5.87 17.08
N GLU A 296 -24.09 -7.12 17.53
CA GLU A 296 -23.01 -8.06 17.45
C GLU A 296 -22.79 -8.32 15.98
N PHE A 297 -21.72 -7.71 15.46
CA PHE A 297 -21.17 -8.06 14.17
C PHE A 297 -20.81 -9.56 14.21
N GLN A 298 -21.66 -10.39 13.60
CA GLN A 298 -21.42 -11.81 13.50
C GLN A 298 -20.34 -12.05 12.44
N VAL A 299 -19.21 -12.58 12.90
CA VAL A 299 -18.10 -13.01 12.05
C VAL A 299 -18.58 -14.19 11.21
N SER A 300 -18.87 -13.95 9.94
CA SER A 300 -19.01 -15.03 8.95
C SER A 300 -17.67 -15.25 8.25
N ASN A 301 -17.43 -16.46 7.74
CA ASN A 301 -16.21 -16.80 6.99
C ASN A 301 -15.99 -15.92 5.74
N ALA A 302 -17.00 -15.14 5.34
CA ALA A 302 -16.97 -14.21 4.21
C ALA A 302 -15.96 -13.07 4.35
N VAL A 303 -15.38 -12.82 5.53
CA VAL A 303 -14.47 -11.67 5.75
C VAL A 303 -13.14 -11.77 4.99
N LEU A 304 -12.67 -12.98 4.64
CA LEU A 304 -11.51 -13.10 3.75
C LEU A 304 -11.92 -12.93 2.29
N ASP A 305 -12.97 -13.63 1.85
CA ASP A 305 -13.38 -13.66 0.44
C ASP A 305 -13.90 -12.29 -0.01
N THR A 306 -14.61 -11.55 0.85
CA THR A 306 -15.10 -10.18 0.58
C THR A 306 -14.21 -9.11 1.20
N PHE A 307 -12.93 -9.39 1.46
CA PHE A 307 -12.04 -8.37 1.99
C PHE A 307 -11.74 -7.32 0.93
N HIS A 308 -12.25 -6.11 1.18
CA HIS A 308 -11.81 -4.91 0.49
C HIS A 308 -10.92 -4.13 1.43
N ARG A 309 -9.78 -3.64 0.92
CA ARG A 309 -9.03 -2.60 1.63
C ARG A 309 -9.98 -1.44 1.87
N ASN A 310 -10.03 -1.00 3.12
CA ASN A 310 -10.99 -0.02 3.54
C ASN A 310 -10.27 1.10 4.25
N GLU A 311 -10.41 2.31 3.72
CA GLU A 311 -9.90 3.50 4.37
C GLU A 311 -10.45 3.61 5.81
N PRO A 312 -9.66 4.17 6.74
CA PRO A 312 -10.10 4.28 8.12
C PRO A 312 -11.39 5.10 8.21
N CYS A 313 -12.46 4.55 8.79
CA CYS A 313 -13.74 5.26 8.79
C CYS A 313 -13.66 6.55 9.62
N HIS A 314 -14.25 7.62 9.09
CA HIS A 314 -14.43 8.90 9.79
C HIS A 314 -15.84 9.42 9.51
N HIS A 315 -16.71 9.38 10.52
CA HIS A 315 -18.09 9.84 10.44
C HIS A 315 -18.62 10.04 11.87
N SER A 316 -19.68 10.85 12.01
CA SER A 316 -20.41 10.97 13.27
C SER A 316 -21.33 9.77 13.49
N GLY A 317 -21.53 9.36 14.75
CA GLY A 317 -22.40 8.24 15.11
C GLY A 317 -21.75 6.84 15.02
N PRO A 318 -22.53 5.77 15.26
CA PRO A 318 -22.03 4.39 15.25
C PRO A 318 -21.62 3.93 13.84
N CYS A 319 -20.74 2.93 13.74
CA CYS A 319 -20.38 2.33 12.45
C CYS A 319 -21.50 1.43 11.93
N ASP A 320 -22.52 2.02 11.33
CA ASP A 320 -23.64 1.33 10.70
C ASP A 320 -24.02 1.94 9.35
N VAL A 321 -25.16 1.50 8.81
CA VAL A 321 -25.71 2.00 7.54
C VAL A 321 -26.17 3.46 7.63
N LEU A 322 -26.59 3.94 8.80
CA LEU A 322 -27.13 5.29 8.99
C LEU A 322 -26.02 6.33 8.95
N SER A 323 -24.86 6.00 9.51
CA SER A 323 -23.66 6.84 9.45
C SER A 323 -22.85 6.64 8.16
N ASP A 324 -23.40 5.93 7.16
CA ASP A 324 -22.76 5.66 5.87
C ASP A 324 -21.35 5.04 5.97
N CYS A 325 -21.12 4.23 7.01
CA CYS A 325 -19.78 3.75 7.33
C CYS A 325 -19.23 2.80 6.26
N LEU A 326 -18.07 3.12 5.66
CA LEU A 326 -17.39 2.25 4.69
C LEU A 326 -17.04 0.87 5.28
N CYS A 327 -16.56 0.82 6.53
CA CYS A 327 -16.32 -0.47 7.22
C CYS A 327 -17.61 -1.31 7.34
N PHE A 328 -18.77 -0.65 7.48
CA PHE A 328 -20.05 -1.33 7.50
C PHE A 328 -20.39 -1.90 6.12
N LYS A 329 -20.37 -1.05 5.08
CA LYS A 329 -20.68 -1.39 3.69
C LYS A 329 -19.82 -2.55 3.18
N ASN A 330 -18.53 -2.49 3.47
CA ASN A 330 -17.54 -3.48 3.05
C ASN A 330 -17.50 -4.73 3.96
N LYS A 331 -18.42 -4.84 4.93
CA LYS A 331 -18.48 -5.96 5.91
C LYS A 331 -17.13 -6.21 6.61
N ALA A 332 -16.34 -5.15 6.77
CA ALA A 332 -15.00 -5.21 7.34
C ALA A 332 -15.01 -4.82 8.82
N HIS A 333 -14.00 -5.31 9.55
CA HIS A 333 -13.72 -4.82 10.89
C HIS A 333 -13.18 -3.40 10.84
N CYS A 334 -13.64 -2.54 11.76
CA CYS A 334 -12.96 -1.27 11.98
C CYS A 334 -11.54 -1.55 12.50
N GLN A 335 -10.56 -1.01 11.80
CA GLN A 335 -9.15 -1.12 12.14
C GLN A 335 -8.76 -0.11 13.22
N ARG A 336 -7.53 -0.19 13.72
CA ARG A 336 -7.03 0.65 14.80
C ARG A 336 -7.00 2.14 14.41
N ASN A 337 -6.59 2.45 13.19
CA ASN A 337 -6.57 3.80 12.60
C ASN A 337 -7.97 4.40 12.31
N CYS A 338 -9.06 3.62 12.39
CA CYS A 338 -10.41 4.16 12.26
C CYS A 338 -10.69 5.20 13.35
N ARG A 339 -11.53 6.19 13.04
CA ARG A 339 -11.88 7.29 13.96
C ARG A 339 -13.17 7.07 14.74
N CYS A 340 -13.80 5.90 14.60
CA CYS A 340 -14.93 5.52 15.43
C CYS A 340 -14.51 5.29 16.90
N PRO A 341 -15.43 5.35 17.88
CA PRO A 341 -15.10 5.18 19.29
C PRO A 341 -14.36 3.85 19.58
N GLY A 342 -13.49 3.82 20.60
CA GLY A 342 -12.76 2.59 20.99
C GLY A 342 -13.69 1.43 21.38
N LYS A 343 -14.89 1.75 21.88
CA LYS A 343 -15.95 0.78 22.20
C LYS A 343 -16.78 0.33 20.99
N CYS A 344 -16.47 0.79 19.77
CA CYS A 344 -17.16 0.39 18.54
C CYS A 344 -17.30 -1.14 18.44
N ALA A 345 -18.52 -1.60 18.13
CA ALA A 345 -18.86 -3.02 18.04
C ALA A 345 -18.15 -3.73 16.87
N ARG A 346 -17.78 -3.00 15.81
CA ARG A 346 -17.07 -3.55 14.64
C ARG A 346 -15.57 -3.67 14.84
N ARG A 347 -14.97 -3.02 15.84
CA ARG A 347 -13.54 -3.15 16.14
C ARG A 347 -13.22 -4.57 16.60
N TRP A 348 -12.19 -5.17 16.03
CA TRP A 348 -11.68 -6.46 16.48
C TRP A 348 -11.27 -6.39 17.95
N LYS A 349 -11.60 -7.41 18.74
CA LYS A 349 -11.35 -7.43 20.19
C LYS A 349 -10.16 -8.31 20.59
N GLY A 350 -9.49 -8.94 19.63
CA GLY A 350 -8.43 -9.91 19.91
C GLY A 350 -8.96 -11.26 20.40
N CYS A 351 -8.04 -12.13 20.80
CA CYS A 351 -8.37 -13.39 21.46
C CYS A 351 -8.30 -13.27 22.98
N ARG A 352 -9.04 -14.15 23.66
CA ARG A 352 -8.97 -14.34 25.12
C ARG A 352 -8.12 -15.55 25.51
N CYS A 353 -7.24 -16.01 24.62
CA CYS A 353 -6.35 -17.12 24.94
C CYS A 353 -5.35 -16.70 26.01
N ALA A 354 -4.95 -17.65 26.84
CA ALA A 354 -3.88 -17.48 27.82
C ALA A 354 -2.58 -18.09 27.28
N LYS A 355 -1.44 -17.56 27.74
CA LYS A 355 -0.11 -18.14 27.54
C LYS A 355 -0.15 -19.62 27.92
N ALA A 356 0.34 -20.48 27.02
CA ALA A 356 0.39 -21.90 27.28
C ALA A 356 1.45 -22.19 28.35
N ARG A 357 1.17 -23.13 29.26
CA ARG A 357 2.17 -23.62 30.23
C ARG A 357 3.19 -24.53 29.54
N ASP A 358 2.70 -25.39 28.64
CA ASP A 358 3.51 -26.28 27.81
C ASP A 358 3.11 -26.11 26.34
N GLY A 359 4.12 -25.96 25.46
CA GLY A 359 3.91 -25.78 24.02
C GLY A 359 3.39 -24.40 23.62
N MET A 360 2.62 -24.34 22.54
CA MET A 360 2.14 -23.08 21.95
C MET A 360 0.64 -22.86 22.21
N SER A 361 0.29 -21.63 22.56
CA SER A 361 -1.10 -21.15 22.58
C SER A 361 -1.60 -20.88 21.16
N CYS A 362 -2.90 -20.63 21.00
CA CYS A 362 -3.47 -20.23 19.70
C CYS A 362 -3.18 -21.18 18.53
N VAL A 363 -3.01 -22.48 18.76
CA VAL A 363 -2.83 -23.50 17.70
C VAL A 363 -4.12 -24.24 17.34
N LYS A 364 -5.15 -24.19 18.20
CA LYS A 364 -6.43 -24.88 17.98
C LYS A 364 -7.52 -23.90 17.54
N VAL A 365 -8.04 -24.07 16.33
CA VAL A 365 -9.12 -23.24 15.74
C VAL A 365 -10.34 -23.13 16.67
N LYS A 366 -10.73 -24.23 17.32
CA LYS A 366 -11.88 -24.24 18.24
C LYS A 366 -11.68 -23.38 19.50
N ARG A 367 -10.44 -23.04 19.88
CA ARG A 367 -10.10 -22.32 21.12
C ARG A 367 -9.75 -20.85 20.90
N CYS A 368 -9.20 -20.49 19.75
CA CYS A 368 -8.76 -19.12 19.46
C CYS A 368 -9.69 -18.43 18.47
N SER A 369 -10.26 -17.27 18.86
CA SER A 369 -11.10 -16.44 17.99
C SER A 369 -10.36 -15.91 16.77
N CYS A 370 -9.06 -15.58 16.90
CA CYS A 370 -8.23 -15.14 15.78
C CYS A 370 -8.08 -16.24 14.73
N LEU A 371 -7.67 -17.46 15.13
CA LEU A 371 -7.60 -18.60 14.23
C LEU A 371 -8.95 -18.93 13.58
N LYS A 372 -10.04 -18.91 14.36
CA LYS A 372 -11.40 -19.14 13.83
C LYS A 372 -11.77 -18.12 12.76
N ALA A 373 -11.34 -16.87 12.94
CA ALA A 373 -11.52 -15.80 11.97
C ALA A 373 -10.44 -15.76 10.86
N ARG A 374 -9.55 -16.76 10.80
CA ARG A 374 -8.40 -16.82 9.87
C ARG A 374 -7.52 -15.56 9.92
N ARG A 375 -7.34 -15.02 11.13
CA ARG A 375 -6.47 -13.89 11.44
C ARG A 375 -5.30 -14.32 12.30
N GLU A 376 -4.14 -13.73 12.10
CA GLU A 376 -3.09 -13.80 13.12
C GLU A 376 -3.47 -12.98 14.36
N CYS A 377 -2.86 -13.32 15.49
CA CYS A 377 -3.06 -12.63 16.76
C CYS A 377 -2.46 -11.24 16.67
N ASP A 378 -3.31 -10.22 16.79
CA ASP A 378 -2.88 -8.82 16.85
C ASP A 378 -2.04 -8.57 18.11
N PRO A 379 -0.84 -7.99 18.00
CA PRO A 379 0.10 -7.81 19.11
C PRO A 379 -0.44 -6.93 20.24
N GLU A 380 -1.28 -5.95 19.92
CA GLU A 380 -1.82 -5.01 20.91
C GLU A 380 -3.14 -5.47 21.54
N LEU A 381 -3.87 -6.34 20.85
CA LEU A 381 -5.14 -6.86 21.36
C LEU A 381 -4.99 -8.22 22.05
N CYS A 382 -4.06 -9.07 21.59
CA CYS A 382 -3.91 -10.46 22.04
C CYS A 382 -2.83 -10.61 23.14
N VAL A 383 -2.66 -9.60 23.99
CA VAL A 383 -1.56 -9.51 24.97
C VAL A 383 -1.47 -10.66 25.97
N LYS A 384 -2.55 -11.41 26.20
CA LYS A 384 -2.57 -12.54 27.15
C LYS A 384 -2.21 -13.89 26.55
N CYS A 385 -2.15 -14.00 25.22
CA CYS A 385 -1.94 -15.30 24.57
C CYS A 385 -0.47 -15.75 24.58
N GLY A 386 0.44 -14.93 25.12
CA GLY A 386 1.87 -15.21 25.06
C GLY A 386 2.51 -14.81 23.73
N PHE A 387 1.89 -13.87 23.01
CA PHE A 387 2.57 -13.12 21.95
C PHE A 387 3.63 -12.23 22.62
N GLU A 388 4.87 -12.38 22.19
CA GLU A 388 6.04 -11.65 22.66
C GLU A 388 7.01 -11.51 21.47
N ASP A 389 8.27 -11.19 21.75
CA ASP A 389 9.32 -11.17 20.74
C ASP A 389 9.49 -12.54 20.07
N PRO A 390 10.00 -12.60 18.84
CA PRO A 390 9.99 -13.83 18.06
C PRO A 390 10.72 -15.03 18.70
N GLU A 391 11.70 -14.79 19.57
CA GLU A 391 12.43 -15.84 20.31
C GLU A 391 11.68 -16.38 21.54
N THR A 392 10.83 -15.55 22.17
CA THR A 392 10.15 -15.89 23.44
C THR A 392 8.65 -16.14 23.27
N SER A 393 8.10 -15.80 22.09
CA SER A 393 6.69 -15.95 21.79
C SER A 393 6.25 -17.41 21.91
N THR A 394 5.17 -17.59 22.67
CA THR A 394 4.48 -18.87 22.85
C THR A 394 3.13 -18.87 22.14
N CYS A 395 2.83 -17.83 21.35
CA CYS A 395 1.67 -17.78 20.48
C CYS A 395 1.98 -18.47 19.14
N GLY A 396 1.30 -19.58 18.84
CA GLY A 396 1.45 -20.28 17.56
C GLY A 396 0.72 -19.62 16.38
N ASN A 397 0.08 -18.47 16.59
CA ASN A 397 -0.73 -17.75 15.59
C ASN A 397 -0.18 -16.34 15.32
N SER A 398 1.14 -16.22 15.24
CA SER A 398 1.87 -14.98 14.95
C SER A 398 3.08 -15.21 14.04
N GLN A 399 3.13 -16.34 13.34
CA GLN A 399 4.34 -16.80 12.65
C GLN A 399 4.67 -15.93 11.44
N ILE A 400 3.66 -15.48 10.67
CA ILE A 400 3.86 -14.65 9.47
C ILE A 400 4.33 -13.25 9.85
N GLN A 401 3.68 -12.60 10.82
CA GLN A 401 4.10 -11.26 11.27
C GLN A 401 5.46 -11.26 11.99
N GLN A 402 5.87 -12.38 12.58
CA GLN A 402 7.19 -12.52 13.21
C GLN A 402 8.31 -12.83 12.20
N GLY A 403 7.98 -13.21 10.96
CA GLY A 403 8.97 -13.43 9.90
C GLY A 403 9.93 -14.60 10.15
N HIS A 404 9.55 -15.56 11.00
CA HIS A 404 10.36 -16.73 11.34
C HIS A 404 10.21 -17.81 10.26
N PHE A 405 10.86 -17.59 9.13
CA PHE A 405 10.87 -18.52 8.00
C PHE A 405 11.95 -19.59 8.18
N LYS A 406 11.70 -20.75 7.57
CA LYS A 406 12.67 -21.84 7.49
C LYS A 406 13.78 -21.49 6.50
N LYS A 407 14.96 -22.06 6.70
CA LYS A 407 16.05 -21.99 5.71
C LYS A 407 15.68 -22.81 4.47
N LEU A 408 15.78 -22.19 3.31
CA LEU A 408 15.39 -22.75 2.03
C LEU A 408 16.50 -22.54 0.99
N GLU A 409 16.50 -23.39 -0.03
CA GLU A 409 17.34 -23.25 -1.23
C GLU A 409 16.56 -23.59 -2.49
N VAL A 410 16.94 -23.00 -3.63
CA VAL A 410 16.39 -23.34 -4.95
C VAL A 410 17.39 -24.23 -5.68
N LYS A 411 16.92 -25.39 -6.15
CA LYS A 411 17.71 -26.36 -6.89
C LYS A 411 16.92 -26.89 -8.07
N GLU A 412 17.60 -27.61 -8.96
CA GLU A 412 16.91 -28.36 -10.01
C GLU A 412 16.03 -29.46 -9.40
N SER A 413 14.82 -29.57 -9.93
CA SER A 413 13.77 -30.52 -9.56
C SER A 413 13.18 -31.15 -10.83
N ARG A 414 12.29 -32.12 -10.64
CA ARG A 414 11.57 -32.84 -11.71
C ARG A 414 10.85 -31.92 -12.68
N TRP A 415 10.31 -30.80 -12.21
CA TRP A 415 9.49 -29.87 -13.01
C TRP A 415 10.19 -28.53 -13.32
N GLY A 416 11.52 -28.49 -13.21
CA GLY A 416 12.29 -27.26 -13.42
C GLY A 416 13.05 -26.87 -12.16
N ALA A 417 12.87 -25.65 -11.68
CA ALA A 417 13.38 -25.25 -10.37
C ALA A 417 12.42 -25.70 -9.27
N GLY A 418 12.95 -26.11 -8.12
CA GLY A 418 12.20 -26.50 -6.93
C GLY A 418 12.79 -25.90 -5.67
N VAL A 419 11.98 -25.79 -4.62
CA VAL A 419 12.39 -25.27 -3.31
C VAL A 419 12.64 -26.42 -2.36
N PHE A 420 13.81 -26.45 -1.73
CA PHE A 420 14.21 -27.48 -0.77
C PHE A 420 14.43 -26.87 0.60
N ILE A 421 13.96 -27.55 1.65
CA ILE A 421 14.13 -27.10 3.03
C ILE A 421 15.49 -27.56 3.58
N LEU A 422 16.21 -26.67 4.26
CA LEU A 422 17.57 -26.95 4.78
C LEU A 422 17.57 -27.39 6.25
N GLU A 423 16.43 -27.32 6.92
CA GLU A 423 16.26 -27.69 8.32
C GLU A 423 14.90 -28.38 8.53
N PRO A 424 14.73 -29.22 9.56
CA PRO A 424 13.46 -29.89 9.77
C PRO A 424 12.33 -28.92 10.13
N ALA A 425 11.11 -29.25 9.70
CA ALA A 425 9.90 -28.54 10.06
C ALA A 425 8.86 -29.49 10.68
N LYS A 426 8.21 -29.06 11.75
CA LYS A 426 7.09 -29.81 12.36
C LYS A 426 5.78 -29.43 11.69
N GLN A 427 4.82 -30.34 11.74
CA GLN A 427 3.46 -30.06 11.29
C GLN A 427 2.92 -28.76 11.93
N GLY A 428 2.43 -27.84 11.09
CA GLY A 428 1.84 -26.56 11.48
C GLY A 428 2.83 -25.39 11.58
N GLU A 429 4.14 -25.63 11.38
CA GLU A 429 5.14 -24.57 11.30
C GLU A 429 5.07 -23.85 9.95
N LEU A 430 5.30 -22.54 9.98
CA LEU A 430 5.49 -21.71 8.80
C LEU A 430 6.82 -22.07 8.13
N ILE A 431 6.77 -22.35 6.83
CA ILE A 431 7.96 -22.58 6.01
C ILE A 431 8.45 -21.25 5.47
N VAL A 432 7.61 -20.53 4.74
CA VAL A 432 7.93 -19.24 4.12
C VAL A 432 6.63 -18.50 3.80
N GLU A 433 6.71 -17.18 3.68
CA GLU A 433 5.62 -16.40 3.09
C GLU A 433 5.72 -16.41 1.56
N TYR A 434 4.58 -16.63 0.90
CA TYR A 434 4.47 -16.40 -0.54
C TYR A 434 4.21 -14.92 -0.77
N VAL A 435 5.13 -14.24 -1.45
CA VAL A 435 5.08 -12.79 -1.68
C VAL A 435 5.08 -12.45 -3.16
N GLY A 436 4.43 -11.35 -3.51
CA GLY A 436 4.28 -10.88 -4.88
C GLY A 436 3.67 -9.50 -5.00
N GLU A 437 3.31 -9.14 -6.22
CA GLU A 437 2.50 -7.97 -6.54
C GLU A 437 1.03 -8.24 -6.20
N LEU A 438 0.41 -7.35 -5.43
CA LEU A 438 -1.03 -7.34 -5.20
C LEU A 438 -1.67 -6.63 -6.38
N ILE A 439 -2.32 -7.41 -7.23
CA ILE A 439 -2.95 -6.98 -8.49
C ILE A 439 -4.47 -7.14 -8.42
N TYR A 440 -5.19 -6.33 -9.20
CA TYR A 440 -6.63 -6.49 -9.40
C TYR A 440 -6.94 -7.55 -10.47
N GLU A 441 -8.21 -7.93 -10.59
CA GLU A 441 -8.69 -8.95 -11.52
C GLU A 441 -8.40 -8.61 -12.98
N MET A 442 -8.56 -7.35 -13.39
CA MET A 442 -8.24 -6.90 -14.76
C MET A 442 -6.77 -7.16 -15.15
N THR A 443 -5.84 -6.86 -14.24
CA THR A 443 -4.41 -7.17 -14.43
C THR A 443 -4.14 -8.66 -14.43
N PHE A 444 -4.87 -9.42 -13.63
CA PHE A 444 -4.75 -10.88 -13.63
C PHE A 444 -5.14 -11.46 -15.00
N ASP A 445 -6.25 -10.98 -15.57
CA ASP A 445 -6.74 -11.41 -16.88
C ASP A 445 -5.75 -11.04 -17.99
N SER A 446 -5.29 -9.77 -18.04
CA SER A 446 -4.35 -9.31 -19.07
C SER A 446 -2.99 -10.02 -19.01
N ARG A 447 -2.48 -10.28 -17.81
CA ARG A 447 -1.25 -11.09 -17.63
C ARG A 447 -1.49 -12.58 -17.88
N GLY A 448 -2.75 -13.03 -17.83
CA GLY A 448 -3.17 -14.42 -17.98
C GLY A 448 -2.80 -15.01 -19.34
N GLU A 449 -2.95 -14.24 -20.42
CA GLU A 449 -2.60 -14.68 -21.78
C GLU A 449 -1.11 -14.99 -21.91
N VAL A 450 -0.26 -14.13 -21.34
CA VAL A 450 1.19 -14.35 -21.29
C VAL A 450 1.53 -15.57 -20.43
N ALA A 451 0.87 -15.72 -19.28
CA ALA A 451 1.06 -16.86 -18.39
C ALA A 451 0.65 -18.20 -19.06
N GLU A 452 -0.46 -18.20 -19.80
CA GLU A 452 -0.96 -19.35 -20.55
C GLU A 452 0.01 -19.72 -21.68
N HIS A 453 0.47 -18.74 -22.46
CA HIS A 453 1.46 -18.94 -23.50
C HIS A 453 2.76 -19.55 -22.96
N LEU A 454 3.20 -19.12 -21.78
CA LEU A 454 4.39 -19.66 -21.11
C LEU A 454 4.16 -20.99 -20.38
N GLY A 455 2.90 -21.46 -20.28
CA GLY A 455 2.53 -22.66 -19.54
C GLY A 455 2.85 -22.59 -18.04
N ARG A 456 2.91 -21.39 -17.46
CA ARG A 456 3.27 -21.17 -16.05
C ARG A 456 2.51 -19.99 -15.46
N SER A 457 1.98 -20.16 -14.25
CA SER A 457 1.37 -19.08 -13.50
C SER A 457 1.91 -19.05 -12.07
N TYR A 458 2.27 -17.86 -11.62
CA TYR A 458 2.77 -17.59 -10.26
C TYR A 458 1.74 -16.83 -9.42
N VAL A 459 0.46 -16.88 -9.84
CA VAL A 459 -0.62 -16.10 -9.23
C VAL A 459 -1.39 -16.94 -8.22
N PHE A 460 -1.56 -16.41 -7.00
CA PHE A 460 -2.48 -16.92 -6.00
C PHE A 460 -3.64 -15.95 -5.77
N GLY A 461 -4.88 -16.42 -5.93
CA GLY A 461 -6.06 -15.65 -5.54
C GLY A 461 -6.08 -15.41 -4.03
N LEU A 462 -6.15 -14.15 -3.59
CA LEU A 462 -6.21 -13.79 -2.16
C LEU A 462 -7.64 -13.63 -1.67
N ASN A 463 -8.47 -12.92 -2.45
CA ASN A 463 -9.88 -12.65 -2.18
C ASN A 463 -10.58 -12.28 -3.49
N ASN A 464 -11.86 -11.88 -3.44
CA ASN A 464 -12.65 -11.54 -4.62
C ASN A 464 -12.19 -10.30 -5.39
N THR A 465 -11.15 -9.58 -4.93
CA THR A 465 -10.66 -8.36 -5.58
C THR A 465 -9.18 -8.36 -5.87
N LEU A 466 -8.40 -9.08 -5.08
CA LEU A 466 -6.95 -9.06 -5.16
C LEU A 466 -6.42 -10.46 -5.40
N SER A 467 -5.46 -10.52 -6.31
CA SER A 467 -4.60 -11.66 -6.55
C SER A 467 -3.17 -11.27 -6.20
N LEU A 468 -2.36 -12.27 -5.83
CA LEU A 468 -0.95 -12.11 -5.52
C LEU A 468 -0.12 -12.73 -6.64
N ASP A 469 0.54 -11.90 -7.44
CA ASP A 469 1.33 -12.32 -8.60
C ASP A 469 2.83 -12.24 -8.31
N SER A 470 3.50 -13.39 -8.28
CA SER A 470 4.95 -13.47 -8.06
C SER A 470 5.75 -13.54 -9.37
N SER A 471 5.16 -13.23 -10.52
CA SER A 471 5.81 -13.33 -11.83
C SER A 471 6.98 -12.37 -11.96
N ARG A 472 6.75 -11.07 -11.68
CA ARG A 472 7.75 -9.99 -11.87
C ARG A 472 8.50 -9.59 -10.60
N ALA A 473 7.86 -9.72 -9.44
CA ALA A 473 8.45 -9.44 -8.14
C ALA A 473 8.02 -10.50 -7.13
N GLY A 474 8.94 -11.03 -6.33
CA GLY A 474 8.66 -12.18 -5.47
C GLY A 474 9.86 -12.66 -4.68
N ASN A 475 9.71 -13.80 -4.00
CA ASN A 475 10.82 -14.50 -3.36
C ASN A 475 10.93 -15.94 -3.91
N MET A 476 11.84 -16.74 -3.34
CA MET A 476 12.06 -18.12 -3.79
C MET A 476 10.84 -19.04 -3.70
N SER A 477 9.81 -18.69 -2.91
CA SER A 477 8.60 -19.51 -2.78
C SER A 477 7.81 -19.67 -4.09
N ARG A 478 8.04 -18.79 -5.08
CA ARG A 478 7.48 -18.92 -6.43
C ARG A 478 7.91 -20.20 -7.15
N PHE A 479 9.03 -20.81 -6.74
CA PHE A 479 9.52 -22.08 -7.28
C PHE A 479 8.99 -23.31 -6.53
N ILE A 480 8.06 -23.14 -5.58
CA ILE A 480 7.41 -24.28 -4.92
C ILE A 480 6.52 -24.98 -5.96
N ASN A 481 6.87 -26.21 -6.30
CA ASN A 481 6.15 -26.96 -7.33
C ASN A 481 4.79 -27.47 -6.84
N HIS A 482 3.91 -27.66 -7.81
CA HIS A 482 2.68 -28.40 -7.60
C HIS A 482 2.98 -29.88 -7.40
N SER A 483 2.23 -30.52 -6.51
CA SER A 483 1.97 -31.94 -6.64
C SER A 483 0.51 -32.27 -6.43
N GLY A 484 0.00 -33.24 -7.19
CA GLY A 484 -1.37 -33.72 -7.06
C GLY A 484 -1.53 -34.59 -5.81
N SER A 485 -2.76 -34.62 -5.27
CA SER A 485 -3.13 -35.47 -4.13
C SER A 485 -3.20 -36.96 -4.52
N SER A 486 -2.06 -37.60 -4.81
CA SER A 486 -2.02 -39.02 -5.21
C SER A 486 -1.43 -39.89 -4.11
N GLY A 487 -2.30 -40.43 -3.23
CA GLY A 487 -2.04 -41.57 -2.34
C GLY A 487 -1.02 -41.36 -1.20
N VAL A 488 -1.30 -41.94 -0.04
CA VAL A 488 -0.35 -41.99 1.08
C VAL A 488 0.85 -42.86 0.67
N GLY A 489 2.06 -42.31 0.69
CA GLY A 489 3.31 -43.04 0.40
C GLY A 489 3.91 -42.82 -0.99
N SER A 490 3.43 -41.86 -1.77
CA SER A 490 4.10 -41.39 -2.99
C SER A 490 5.22 -40.40 -2.65
N GLU A 491 6.37 -40.50 -3.32
CA GLU A 491 7.47 -39.53 -3.27
C GLU A 491 7.04 -38.10 -3.70
N THR A 492 5.87 -37.98 -4.32
CA THR A 492 5.26 -36.71 -4.75
C THR A 492 4.08 -36.29 -3.87
N GLN A 493 4.03 -36.63 -2.58
CA GLN A 493 2.95 -36.14 -1.71
C GLN A 493 3.16 -34.66 -1.31
N CYS A 494 2.11 -33.83 -1.37
CA CYS A 494 2.17 -32.48 -0.81
C CYS A 494 2.52 -32.55 0.68
N ASN A 495 3.59 -31.87 1.07
CA ASN A 495 4.02 -31.75 2.47
C ASN A 495 3.70 -30.38 3.07
N CYS A 496 3.26 -29.44 2.23
CA CYS A 496 2.86 -28.10 2.61
C CYS A 496 1.50 -27.70 2.07
N ARG A 497 0.96 -26.61 2.63
CA ARG A 497 -0.27 -25.95 2.15
C ARG A 497 -0.18 -24.44 2.30
N ALA A 498 -0.62 -23.73 1.28
CA ALA A 498 -0.81 -22.28 1.32
C ALA A 498 -2.05 -21.91 2.16
N PHE A 499 -1.90 -20.93 3.04
CA PHE A 499 -2.99 -20.36 3.83
C PHE A 499 -2.96 -18.84 3.77
N ALA A 500 -3.97 -18.26 3.14
CA ALA A 500 -4.26 -16.83 3.25
C ALA A 500 -4.73 -16.50 4.68
N ARG A 501 -4.08 -15.54 5.31
CA ARG A 501 -4.43 -15.03 6.64
C ARG A 501 -4.46 -13.52 6.62
N LEU A 502 -5.36 -12.97 7.42
CA LEU A 502 -5.38 -11.54 7.68
C LEU A 502 -4.47 -11.21 8.87
N VAL A 503 -3.35 -10.58 8.57
CA VAL A 503 -2.23 -10.28 9.47
C VAL A 503 -2.14 -8.77 9.60
N ASN A 504 -2.44 -8.22 10.78
CA ASN A 504 -2.30 -6.78 11.05
C ASN A 504 -3.01 -5.82 10.07
N GLY A 505 -4.06 -6.29 9.40
CA GLY A 505 -4.81 -5.50 8.40
C GLY A 505 -4.53 -5.90 6.95
N GLU A 506 -3.56 -6.77 6.71
CA GLU A 506 -3.13 -7.21 5.37
C GLU A 506 -3.46 -8.68 5.11
N HIS A 507 -3.87 -9.01 3.88
CA HIS A 507 -3.94 -10.40 3.43
C HIS A 507 -2.54 -10.87 3.03
N ARG A 508 -2.05 -11.92 3.69
CA ARG A 508 -0.74 -12.52 3.46
C ARG A 508 -0.89 -14.03 3.31
N ILE A 509 -0.06 -14.66 2.47
CA ILE A 509 -0.09 -16.11 2.24
C ILE A 509 1.12 -16.73 2.93
N GLY A 510 0.87 -17.53 3.96
CA GLY A 510 1.91 -18.38 4.53
C GLY A 510 1.87 -19.78 3.93
N ILE A 511 3.02 -20.36 3.64
CA ILE A 511 3.17 -21.78 3.30
C ILE A 511 3.47 -22.54 4.59
N PHE A 512 2.58 -23.43 5.01
CA PHE A 512 2.71 -24.16 6.27
C PHE A 512 2.91 -25.65 6.04
N ALA A 513 3.75 -26.29 6.86
CA ALA A 513 3.90 -27.74 6.86
C ALA A 513 2.59 -28.43 7.30
N ILE A 514 2.12 -29.42 6.54
CA ILE A 514 0.94 -30.22 6.92
C ILE A 514 1.32 -31.56 7.57
N MET A 515 2.62 -31.88 7.58
CA MET A 515 3.25 -33.02 8.23
C MET A 515 4.65 -32.63 8.74
N ASN A 516 5.35 -33.54 9.40
CA ASN A 516 6.77 -33.33 9.69
C ASN A 516 7.58 -33.47 8.40
N ILE A 517 8.56 -32.61 8.20
CA ILE A 517 9.39 -32.53 7.00
C ILE A 517 10.85 -32.58 7.44
N ASP A 518 11.61 -33.48 6.85
CA ASP A 518 13.05 -33.62 7.11
C ASP A 518 13.85 -32.63 6.25
N ALA A 519 15.04 -32.24 6.75
CA ALA A 519 15.97 -31.42 5.98
C ALA A 519 16.37 -32.12 4.67
N GLY A 520 16.46 -31.36 3.58
CA GLY A 520 16.73 -31.84 2.23
C GLY A 520 15.48 -32.21 1.43
N SER A 521 14.28 -32.15 2.02
CA SER A 521 13.03 -32.44 1.30
C SER A 521 12.63 -31.28 0.38
N GLU A 522 12.10 -31.61 -0.81
CA GLU A 522 11.44 -30.62 -1.66
C GLU A 522 10.11 -30.18 -1.03
N ILE A 523 9.81 -28.89 -1.05
CA ILE A 523 8.55 -28.32 -0.61
C ILE A 523 7.56 -28.38 -1.77
N LEU A 524 6.42 -29.03 -1.55
CA LEU A 524 5.38 -29.25 -2.55
C LEU A 524 4.02 -28.85 -1.99
N ILE A 525 3.22 -28.17 -2.82
CA ILE A 525 1.86 -27.75 -2.47
C ILE A 525 0.85 -28.18 -3.53
N ASP A 526 -0.41 -28.24 -3.13
CA ASP A 526 -1.52 -28.36 -4.08
C ASP A 526 -1.87 -26.95 -4.60
N TYR A 527 -1.78 -26.73 -5.91
CA TYR A 527 -2.17 -25.46 -6.55
C TYR A 527 -3.70 -25.29 -6.59
N GLY A 528 -4.43 -26.38 -6.34
CA GLY A 528 -5.87 -26.38 -6.27
C GLY A 528 -6.55 -26.45 -7.65
N PRO A 529 -7.88 -26.57 -7.65
CA PRO A 529 -8.66 -26.86 -8.85
C PRO A 529 -8.79 -25.67 -9.80
N VAL A 530 -8.51 -24.44 -9.34
CA VAL A 530 -8.54 -23.24 -10.19
C VAL A 530 -7.40 -23.25 -11.20
N PHE A 531 -6.25 -23.80 -10.82
CA PHE A 531 -5.10 -23.94 -11.72
C PHE A 531 -5.27 -25.08 -12.73
N PHE A 532 -6.01 -26.14 -12.36
CA PHE A 532 -6.28 -27.31 -13.22
C PHE A 532 -7.78 -27.45 -13.51
N PRO A 533 -8.39 -26.56 -14.31
CA PRO A 533 -9.82 -26.59 -14.60
C PRO A 533 -10.27 -27.92 -15.23
N ASP A 534 -9.40 -28.60 -15.98
CA ASP A 534 -9.69 -29.89 -16.62
C ASP A 534 -9.80 -31.06 -15.64
N GLN A 535 -9.16 -31.01 -14.47
CA GLN A 535 -9.32 -32.04 -13.44
C GLN A 535 -10.72 -31.99 -12.79
N LYS A 536 -11.44 -30.86 -12.90
CA LYS A 536 -12.81 -30.69 -12.42
C LYS A 536 -13.82 -31.52 -13.23
N LYS A 537 -13.64 -31.60 -14.55
CA LYS A 537 -14.51 -32.37 -15.46
C LYS A 537 -14.41 -33.88 -15.22
N ASN A 538 -13.23 -34.38 -14.84
CA ASN A 538 -13.03 -35.81 -14.56
C ASN A 538 -13.46 -36.22 -13.14
N ALA A 539 -13.34 -35.33 -12.15
CA ALA A 539 -13.79 -35.60 -10.78
C ALA A 539 -15.32 -35.56 -10.62
N GLU A 540 -16.03 -34.77 -11.44
CA GLU A 540 -17.51 -34.74 -11.47
C GLU A 540 -18.12 -35.88 -12.31
N ALA A 541 -17.30 -36.61 -13.07
CA ALA A 541 -17.71 -37.76 -13.89
C ALA A 541 -17.34 -39.12 -13.28
N SER A 542 -16.79 -39.15 -12.05
CA SER A 542 -16.32 -40.36 -11.35
C SER A 542 -17.20 -40.75 -10.16
#